data_AF-A0A520I3T8-F1
#
_entry.id   AF-A0A520I3T8-F1
#
_cell.length_a   1.000
_cell.length_b   1.000
_cell.length_c   1.000
_cell.angle_alpha   90.00
_cell.angle_beta   90.00
_cell.angle_gamma   90.00
#
_symmetry.space_group_name_H-M   'P 1'
#
loop_
_entity.id
_entity.type
_entity.pdbx_description
1 polymer ?
#
loop_
_entity_poly.entity_id
_entity_poly.type
_entity_poly.pdbx_seq_one_letter_code
_entity_poly.pdbx_strand_id
1 'polypeptide(L)'
;MPEVPQPLANRNILLLQGLMGPLFRRLGQVLRRDGYGVHKVNFNGGDRLFWRLPNGIDYRGRLEDWPATLRQIIVDRGITDVLLFGDCRPIHMAAIAACRELHVPVHVFEEGYIRPDWVTLELGGVNGHSTLPRDPAWYRAQAAMLPPPPEHLPVPSSFRRRAIEALIYNTADVLTRSHYPHWENHRPWHPLVEGMGWVRRLKRRKAAAERAAAVLDTLVKRDAPYVLFPLQLDSDAQIRLHSSFAGIADALRMVITSFAAHAPPELRLV
;
A
#
# COMPACT_ATOMS: atom_id res chain seq x y z
N MET A 1 -12.89 -1.43 -32.66
CA MET A 1 -11.91 -1.35 -31.56
C MET A 1 -12.24 -0.08 -30.79
N PRO A 2 -12.38 -0.11 -29.45
CA PRO A 2 -12.55 1.13 -28.70
C PRO A 2 -11.34 2.04 -28.98
N GLU A 3 -11.61 3.30 -29.28
CA GLU A 3 -10.59 4.31 -29.55
C GLU A 3 -9.59 4.31 -28.39
N VAL A 4 -8.31 4.05 -28.69
CA VAL A 4 -7.24 4.21 -27.71
C VAL A 4 -7.27 5.69 -27.32
N PRO A 5 -7.52 6.04 -26.05
CA PRO A 5 -7.62 7.43 -25.65
C PRO A 5 -6.35 8.15 -26.09
N GLN A 6 -6.48 9.15 -26.97
CA GLN A 6 -5.32 9.92 -27.35
C GLN A 6 -4.82 10.67 -26.11
N PRO A 7 -3.53 10.55 -25.74
CA PRO A 7 -3.01 11.26 -24.59
C PRO A 7 -3.24 12.77 -24.79
N LEU A 8 -3.64 13.46 -23.72
CA LEU A 8 -3.74 14.92 -23.72
C LEU A 8 -2.46 15.52 -24.28
N ALA A 9 -2.58 16.58 -25.08
CA ALA A 9 -1.46 17.24 -25.75
C ALA A 9 -0.33 17.63 -24.77
N ASN A 10 -0.66 17.91 -23.51
CA ASN A 10 0.28 18.01 -22.39
C ASN A 10 -0.40 17.46 -21.11
N ARG A 11 0.19 16.44 -20.46
CA ARG A 11 -0.19 16.02 -19.10
C ARG A 11 0.86 16.45 -18.09
N ASN A 12 0.40 16.95 -16.94
CA ASN A 12 1.24 17.25 -15.80
C ASN A 12 0.85 16.36 -14.62
N ILE A 13 1.77 15.49 -14.23
CA ILE A 13 1.55 14.42 -13.27
C ILE A 13 2.15 14.82 -11.94
N LEU A 14 1.34 14.82 -10.88
CA LEU A 14 1.80 15.04 -9.52
C LEU A 14 1.88 13.73 -8.75
N LEU A 15 3.08 13.38 -8.27
CA LEU A 15 3.29 12.22 -7.43
C LEU A 15 3.19 12.62 -5.94
N LEU A 16 2.45 11.85 -5.16
CA LEU A 16 2.34 11.96 -3.69
C LEU A 16 2.87 10.68 -3.06
N GLN A 17 3.77 10.83 -2.08
CA GLN A 17 4.43 9.77 -1.30
C GLN A 17 4.29 8.31 -1.79
N GLY A 18 5.38 7.78 -2.35
CA GLY A 18 5.45 6.39 -2.80
C GLY A 18 5.83 5.39 -1.70
N LEU A 19 6.21 4.18 -2.12
CA LEU A 19 6.98 3.25 -1.28
C LEU A 19 8.35 3.83 -0.95
N MET A 20 8.92 3.39 0.19
CA MET A 20 10.30 3.69 0.55
C MET A 20 11.25 3.09 -0.49
N GLY A 21 11.83 3.92 -1.35
CA GLY A 21 12.74 3.46 -2.39
C GLY A 21 12.66 4.26 -3.69
N PRO A 22 13.36 3.77 -4.74
CA PRO A 22 13.55 4.51 -5.99
C PRO A 22 12.37 4.42 -6.97
N LEU A 23 11.29 3.71 -6.64
CA LEU A 23 10.19 3.44 -7.57
C LEU A 23 9.64 4.73 -8.22
N PHE A 24 9.27 5.71 -7.41
CA PHE A 24 8.68 6.95 -7.91
C PHE A 24 9.67 7.81 -8.68
N ARG A 25 10.96 7.75 -8.33
CA ARG A 25 12.02 8.38 -9.15
C ARG A 25 12.12 7.72 -10.52
N ARG A 26 12.13 6.38 -10.60
CA ARG A 26 12.17 5.65 -11.87
C ARG A 26 10.93 5.94 -12.72
N LEU A 27 9.76 5.94 -12.09
CA LEU A 27 8.50 6.32 -12.75
C LEU A 27 8.58 7.75 -13.29
N GLY A 28 9.05 8.71 -12.49
CA GLY A 28 9.24 10.09 -12.92
C GLY A 28 10.25 10.24 -14.05
N GLN A 29 11.32 9.45 -14.10
CA GLN A 29 12.26 9.43 -15.22
C GLN A 29 11.62 8.99 -16.52
N VAL A 30 10.83 7.90 -16.48
CA VAL A 30 10.12 7.36 -17.64
C VAL A 30 9.08 8.37 -18.13
N LEU A 31 8.23 8.87 -17.24
CA LEU A 31 7.19 9.85 -17.59
C LEU A 31 7.78 11.12 -18.23
N ARG A 32 8.89 11.64 -17.69
CA ARG A 32 9.55 12.83 -18.27
C ARG A 32 10.16 12.55 -19.64
N ARG A 33 10.76 11.37 -19.82
CA ARG A 33 11.31 10.95 -21.12
C ARG A 33 10.21 10.87 -22.17
N ASP A 34 9.02 10.45 -21.75
CA ASP A 34 7.85 10.31 -22.62
C ASP A 34 7.11 11.66 -22.83
N GLY A 35 7.68 12.78 -22.37
CA GLY A 35 7.22 14.14 -22.63
C GLY A 35 6.27 14.74 -21.59
N TYR A 36 5.96 14.00 -20.51
CA TYR A 36 5.06 14.51 -19.47
C TYR A 36 5.73 15.50 -18.52
N GLY A 37 4.96 16.50 -18.09
CA GLY A 37 5.33 17.30 -16.92
C GLY A 37 5.21 16.42 -15.67
N VAL A 38 6.23 16.43 -14.82
CA VAL A 38 6.24 15.58 -13.62
C VAL A 38 6.66 16.40 -12.41
N HIS A 39 5.85 16.34 -11.36
CA HIS A 39 6.01 17.02 -10.09
C HIS A 39 5.93 15.99 -8.95
N LYS A 40 6.60 16.26 -7.83
CA LYS A 40 6.54 15.38 -6.64
C LYS A 40 6.45 16.21 -5.40
N VAL A 41 5.44 15.98 -4.55
CA VAL A 41 5.43 16.53 -3.18
C VAL A 41 6.21 15.62 -2.25
N ASN A 42 7.22 16.15 -1.57
CA ASN A 42 7.96 15.47 -0.53
C ASN A 42 7.41 15.89 0.83
N PHE A 43 6.95 14.92 1.61
CA PHE A 43 6.42 15.18 2.95
C PHE A 43 7.48 15.02 4.03
N ASN A 44 8.62 14.40 3.69
CA ASN A 44 9.74 14.18 4.60
C ASN A 44 11.08 14.05 3.86
N GLY A 45 12.17 13.90 4.63
CA GLY A 45 13.51 13.77 4.08
C GLY A 45 13.75 12.51 3.25
N GLY A 46 13.09 11.41 3.59
CA GLY A 46 13.15 10.17 2.81
C GLY A 46 12.60 10.37 1.39
N ASP A 47 11.43 11.00 1.27
CA ASP A 47 10.81 11.33 -0.01
C ASP A 47 11.76 12.18 -0.87
N ARG A 48 12.30 13.26 -0.28
CA ARG A 48 13.24 14.16 -0.95
C ARG A 48 14.53 13.43 -1.35
N LEU A 49 15.06 12.59 -0.47
CA LEU A 49 16.29 11.83 -0.71
C LEU A 49 16.15 10.90 -1.92
N PHE A 50 15.01 10.21 -2.06
CA PHE A 50 14.78 9.28 -3.16
C PHE A 50 14.33 9.96 -4.45
N TRP A 51 13.65 11.11 -4.39
CA TRP A 51 13.16 11.81 -5.57
C TRP A 51 14.29 12.31 -6.48
N ARG A 52 15.13 13.25 -6.00
CA ARG A 52 16.31 13.81 -6.72
C ARG A 52 16.10 14.11 -8.21
N LEU A 53 14.90 14.51 -8.61
CA LEU A 53 14.59 15.02 -9.93
C LEU A 53 14.10 16.47 -9.80
N PRO A 54 14.14 17.29 -10.87
CA PRO A 54 13.51 18.60 -10.88
C PRO A 54 12.02 18.53 -10.51
N ASN A 55 11.44 19.68 -10.13
CA ASN A 55 10.03 19.81 -9.72
C ASN A 55 9.65 19.04 -8.44
N GLY A 56 10.62 18.82 -7.55
CA GLY A 56 10.34 18.41 -6.18
C GLY A 56 9.82 19.60 -5.35
N ILE A 57 8.70 19.40 -4.66
CA ILE A 57 8.03 20.40 -3.82
C ILE A 57 8.08 19.90 -2.39
N ASP A 58 8.80 20.59 -1.52
CA ASP A 58 8.84 20.22 -0.10
C ASP A 58 7.63 20.80 0.62
N TYR A 59 6.74 19.93 1.09
CA TYR A 59 5.61 20.34 1.91
C TYR A 59 5.98 20.30 3.39
N ARG A 60 5.94 21.48 4.02
CA ARG A 60 6.39 21.68 5.40
C ARG A 60 5.27 22.17 6.33
N GLY A 61 4.05 22.32 5.80
CA GLY A 61 2.87 22.77 6.53
C GLY A 61 2.20 21.67 7.35
N ARG A 62 1.10 22.00 8.04
CA ARG A 62 0.31 21.07 8.84
C ARG A 62 -0.66 20.29 7.96
N LEU A 63 -1.05 19.09 8.39
CA LEU A 63 -2.04 18.29 7.65
C LEU A 63 -3.35 19.06 7.37
N GLU A 64 -3.74 19.97 8.25
CA GLU A 64 -4.92 20.82 8.11
C GLU A 64 -4.83 21.79 6.91
N ASP A 65 -3.63 22.29 6.62
CA ASP A 65 -3.37 23.24 5.52
C ASP A 65 -3.11 22.53 4.18
N TRP A 66 -2.93 21.20 4.23
CA TRP A 66 -2.53 20.40 3.08
C TRP A 66 -3.54 20.47 1.93
N PRO A 67 -4.87 20.32 2.16
CA PRO A 67 -5.86 20.45 1.08
C PRO A 67 -5.77 21.79 0.35
N ALA A 68 -5.64 22.91 1.07
CA ALA A 68 -5.54 24.23 0.45
C ALA A 68 -4.25 24.37 -0.37
N THR A 69 -3.13 23.90 0.18
CA THR A 69 -1.84 23.90 -0.51
C THR A 69 -1.86 23.05 -1.77
N LEU A 70 -2.46 21.85 -1.71
CA LEU A 70 -2.59 20.97 -2.86
C LEU A 70 -3.41 21.60 -3.97
N ARG A 71 -4.53 22.26 -3.65
CA ARG A 71 -5.33 23.00 -4.65
C ARG A 71 -4.50 24.06 -5.36
N GLN A 72 -3.70 24.82 -4.61
CA GLN A 72 -2.78 25.80 -5.20
C GLN A 72 -1.73 25.15 -6.11
N ILE A 73 -1.13 24.03 -5.69
CA ILE A 73 -0.17 23.28 -6.51
C ILE A 73 -0.81 22.80 -7.80
N ILE A 74 -2.05 22.29 -7.73
CA ILE A 74 -2.79 21.80 -8.90
C ILE A 74 -2.98 22.93 -9.92
N VAL A 75 -3.41 24.11 -9.46
CA VAL A 75 -3.61 25.29 -10.32
C VAL A 75 -2.28 25.80 -10.88
N ASP A 76 -1.30 26.09 -10.02
CA ASP A 76 -0.03 26.73 -10.41
C ASP A 76 0.82 25.88 -11.36
N ARG A 77 0.69 24.55 -11.26
CA ARG A 77 1.46 23.60 -12.07
C ARG A 77 0.61 22.96 -13.17
N GLY A 78 -0.66 23.34 -13.29
CA GLY A 78 -1.60 22.78 -14.25
C GLY A 78 -1.68 21.26 -14.18
N ILE A 79 -1.75 20.71 -12.96
CA ILE A 79 -1.75 19.25 -12.73
C ILE A 79 -3.02 18.63 -13.31
N THR A 80 -2.84 17.61 -14.14
CA THR A 80 -3.92 16.87 -14.79
C THR A 80 -4.20 15.52 -14.13
N ASP A 81 -3.20 14.95 -13.46
CA ASP A 81 -3.30 13.62 -12.85
C ASP A 81 -2.49 13.58 -11.55
N VAL A 82 -3.05 12.97 -10.52
CA VAL A 82 -2.35 12.73 -9.24
C VAL A 82 -2.09 11.24 -9.08
N LEU A 83 -0.85 10.86 -8.75
CA LEU A 83 -0.44 9.49 -8.49
C LEU A 83 -0.02 9.36 -7.03
N LEU A 84 -0.52 8.34 -6.32
CA LEU A 84 -0.15 8.10 -4.93
C LEU A 84 -0.01 6.60 -4.63
N PHE A 85 0.63 6.25 -3.51
CA PHE A 85 0.75 4.85 -3.08
C PHE A 85 -0.01 4.61 -1.77
N GLY A 86 -1.10 3.84 -1.86
CA GLY A 86 -2.07 3.58 -0.79
C GLY A 86 -2.95 4.79 -0.50
N ASP A 87 -4.27 4.62 -0.48
CA ASP A 87 -5.27 5.69 -0.34
C ASP A 87 -5.64 6.03 1.12
N CYS A 88 -5.37 5.13 2.07
CA CYS A 88 -5.78 5.29 3.47
C CYS A 88 -4.88 6.18 4.35
N ARG A 89 -3.82 6.79 3.81
CA ARG A 89 -2.95 7.68 4.62
C ARG A 89 -3.66 9.02 4.84
N PRO A 90 -3.58 9.68 6.01
CA PRO A 90 -4.26 10.96 6.24
C PRO A 90 -3.98 12.02 5.16
N ILE A 91 -2.71 12.17 4.76
CA ILE A 91 -2.30 13.06 3.67
C ILE A 91 -2.92 12.68 2.31
N HIS A 92 -3.12 11.38 2.05
CA HIS A 92 -3.68 10.88 0.79
C HIS A 92 -5.20 10.97 0.78
N MET A 93 -5.87 10.65 1.88
CA MET A 93 -7.32 10.85 2.03
C MET A 93 -7.69 12.32 1.82
N ALA A 94 -6.94 13.24 2.45
CA ALA A 94 -7.09 14.68 2.25
C ALA A 94 -6.84 15.09 0.79
N ALA A 95 -5.84 14.51 0.13
CA ALA A 95 -5.54 14.77 -1.27
C ALA A 95 -6.65 14.27 -2.21
N ILE A 96 -7.15 13.05 -2.00
CA ILE A 96 -8.23 12.44 -2.78
C ILE A 96 -9.49 13.29 -2.70
N ALA A 97 -9.87 13.73 -1.49
CA ALA A 97 -11.03 14.60 -1.30
C ALA A 97 -10.89 15.92 -2.09
N ALA A 98 -9.72 16.57 -2.00
CA ALA A 98 -9.46 17.82 -2.73
C ALA A 98 -9.43 17.62 -4.26
N CYS A 99 -8.84 16.52 -4.75
CA CYS A 99 -8.79 16.21 -6.18
C CYS A 99 -10.19 15.92 -6.74
N ARG A 100 -11.05 15.25 -5.96
CA ARG A 100 -12.46 15.00 -6.34
C ARG A 100 -13.23 16.30 -6.56
N GLU A 101 -13.06 17.30 -5.70
CA GLU A 101 -13.69 18.62 -5.87
C GLU A 101 -13.20 19.36 -7.11
N LEU A 102 -11.92 19.21 -7.44
CA LEU A 102 -11.28 19.81 -8.60
C LEU A 102 -11.42 18.99 -9.89
N HIS A 103 -12.12 17.84 -9.85
CA HIS A 103 -12.24 16.90 -10.96
C HIS A 103 -10.89 16.43 -11.54
N VAL A 104 -9.87 16.32 -10.68
CA VAL A 104 -8.55 15.78 -11.05
C VAL A 104 -8.51 14.28 -10.75
N PRO A 105 -8.25 13.41 -11.76
CA PRO A 105 -8.15 11.97 -11.54
C PRO A 105 -7.00 11.62 -10.61
N VAL A 106 -7.27 10.70 -9.68
CA VAL A 106 -6.29 10.14 -8.76
C VAL A 106 -6.03 8.69 -9.10
N HIS A 107 -4.79 8.34 -9.37
CA HIS A 107 -4.33 6.98 -9.65
C HIS A 107 -3.61 6.44 -8.43
N VAL A 108 -4.08 5.33 -7.89
CA VAL A 108 -3.64 4.77 -6.62
C VAL A 108 -2.89 3.48 -6.85
N PHE A 109 -1.60 3.48 -6.52
CA PHE A 109 -0.79 2.27 -6.44
C PHE A 109 -1.04 1.51 -5.13
N GLU A 110 -1.04 0.19 -5.21
CA GLU A 110 -1.02 -0.73 -4.07
C GLU A 110 0.04 -1.82 -4.34
N GLU A 111 0.62 -2.43 -3.30
CA GLU A 111 1.61 -3.51 -3.44
C GLU A 111 1.15 -4.69 -4.30
N GLY A 112 -0.17 -4.89 -4.48
CA GLY A 112 -0.74 -5.76 -5.50
C GLY A 112 -1.72 -6.77 -4.93
N TYR A 113 -2.85 -6.96 -5.62
CA TYR A 113 -3.82 -8.02 -5.35
C TYR A 113 -3.29 -9.41 -5.71
N ILE A 114 -2.45 -9.46 -6.75
CA ILE A 114 -1.78 -10.68 -7.22
C ILE A 114 -0.28 -10.46 -7.07
N ARG A 115 0.39 -11.36 -6.37
CA ARG A 115 1.82 -11.26 -6.03
C ARG A 115 2.54 -12.53 -6.49
N PRO A 116 3.85 -12.48 -6.75
CA PRO A 116 4.78 -11.39 -6.42
C PRO A 116 5.07 -10.36 -7.52
N ASP A 117 4.70 -10.63 -8.77
CA ASP A 117 5.27 -9.94 -9.93
C ASP A 117 4.47 -8.73 -10.42
N TRP A 118 3.33 -8.44 -9.79
CA TRP A 118 2.40 -7.39 -10.19
C TRP A 118 2.23 -6.35 -9.09
N VAL A 119 1.92 -5.12 -9.52
CA VAL A 119 1.53 -4.00 -8.68
C VAL A 119 0.15 -3.54 -9.12
N THR A 120 -0.74 -3.21 -8.19
CA THR A 120 -2.06 -2.68 -8.54
C THR A 120 -1.94 -1.20 -8.83
N LEU A 121 -2.62 -0.73 -9.87
CA LEU A 121 -2.86 0.69 -10.15
C LEU A 121 -4.34 0.86 -10.52
N GLU A 122 -5.09 1.58 -9.69
CA GLU A 122 -6.50 1.85 -9.94
C GLU A 122 -6.83 3.34 -9.97
N LEU A 123 -7.89 3.68 -10.69
CA LEU A 123 -8.45 5.02 -10.71
C LEU A 123 -9.41 5.20 -9.53
N GLY A 124 -9.20 6.25 -8.74
CA GLY A 124 -10.07 6.70 -7.65
C GLY A 124 -9.73 6.12 -6.28
N GLY A 125 -9.46 4.82 -6.17
CA GLY A 125 -9.20 4.13 -4.90
C GLY A 125 -8.86 2.67 -5.09
N VAL A 126 -8.32 2.04 -4.03
CA VAL A 126 -7.94 0.61 -4.02
C VAL A 126 -8.58 -0.09 -2.81
N ASN A 127 -8.55 -1.42 -2.81
CA ASN A 127 -9.12 -2.25 -1.76
C ASN A 127 -10.59 -1.90 -1.45
N GLY A 128 -10.92 -1.48 -0.22
CA GLY A 128 -12.27 -1.08 0.17
C GLY A 128 -12.84 0.12 -0.61
N HIS A 129 -11.99 0.94 -1.23
CA HIS A 129 -12.40 2.03 -2.12
C HIS A 129 -12.31 1.67 -3.62
N SER A 130 -11.95 0.44 -3.97
CA SER A 130 -11.93 -0.02 -5.36
C SER A 130 -13.33 0.08 -5.96
N THR A 131 -13.39 0.49 -7.23
CA THR A 131 -14.62 0.53 -8.03
C THR A 131 -14.84 -0.75 -8.84
N LEU A 132 -13.94 -1.73 -8.69
CA LEU A 132 -14.06 -3.00 -9.39
C LEU A 132 -15.32 -3.76 -8.95
N PRO A 133 -15.92 -4.57 -9.85
CA PRO A 133 -17.10 -5.36 -9.52
C PRO A 133 -16.89 -6.24 -8.28
N ARG A 134 -17.91 -6.33 -7.43
CA ARG A 134 -17.90 -7.23 -6.26
C ARG A 134 -18.42 -8.63 -6.58
N ASP A 135 -18.98 -8.81 -7.78
CA ASP A 135 -19.57 -10.08 -8.20
C ASP A 135 -18.48 -11.03 -8.75
N PRO A 136 -18.25 -12.20 -8.12
CA PRO A 136 -17.30 -13.19 -8.61
C PRO A 136 -17.70 -13.81 -9.96
N ALA A 137 -18.99 -13.80 -10.33
CA ALA A 137 -19.43 -14.29 -11.63
C ALA A 137 -18.92 -13.37 -12.76
N TRP A 138 -18.93 -12.06 -12.53
CA TRP A 138 -18.38 -11.09 -13.47
C TRP A 138 -16.92 -11.39 -13.83
N TYR A 139 -16.04 -11.62 -12.85
CA TYR A 139 -14.63 -11.94 -13.11
C TYR A 139 -14.44 -13.24 -13.89
N ARG A 140 -15.23 -14.28 -13.57
CA ARG A 140 -15.17 -15.56 -14.29
C ARG A 140 -15.59 -15.39 -15.74
N ALA A 141 -16.65 -14.62 -15.99
CA ALA A 141 -17.10 -14.31 -17.34
C ALA A 141 -16.05 -13.50 -18.12
N GLN A 142 -15.45 -12.47 -17.52
CA GLN A 142 -14.39 -11.69 -18.16
C GLN A 142 -13.14 -12.53 -18.44
N ALA A 143 -12.69 -13.31 -17.46
CA ALA A 143 -11.50 -14.17 -17.60
C ALA A 143 -11.65 -15.21 -18.71
N ALA A 144 -12.84 -15.78 -18.88
CA ALA A 144 -13.12 -16.74 -19.94
C ALA A 144 -12.99 -16.16 -21.37
N MET A 145 -13.08 -14.84 -21.51
CA MET A 145 -12.92 -14.14 -22.79
C MET A 145 -11.48 -13.66 -23.05
N LEU A 146 -10.60 -13.73 -22.05
CA LEU A 146 -9.21 -13.31 -22.19
C LEU A 146 -8.37 -14.41 -22.84
N PRO A 147 -7.36 -14.05 -23.66
CA PRO A 147 -6.38 -15.01 -24.11
C PRO A 147 -5.60 -15.58 -22.91
N PRO A 148 -4.93 -16.74 -23.06
CA PRO A 148 -3.99 -17.22 -22.06
C PRO A 148 -3.00 -16.12 -21.67
N PRO A 149 -2.62 -16.03 -20.37
CA PRO A 149 -1.71 -15.01 -19.92
C PRO A 149 -0.38 -15.15 -20.69
N PRO A 150 0.21 -14.04 -21.15
CA PRO A 150 1.52 -14.10 -21.78
C PRO A 150 2.56 -14.63 -20.79
N GLU A 151 3.63 -15.21 -21.32
CA GLU A 151 4.79 -15.57 -20.50
C GLU A 151 5.32 -14.29 -19.83
N HIS A 152 5.37 -14.30 -18.50
CA HIS A 152 5.86 -13.17 -17.73
C HIS A 152 7.16 -13.56 -17.04
N LEU A 153 8.05 -12.59 -16.93
CA LEU A 153 9.31 -12.77 -16.23
C LEU A 153 9.10 -12.51 -14.74
N PRO A 154 9.49 -13.44 -13.86
CA PRO A 154 9.40 -13.21 -12.43
C PRO A 154 10.28 -12.03 -12.03
N VAL A 155 9.74 -11.15 -11.20
CA VAL A 155 10.43 -10.00 -10.64
C VAL A 155 11.19 -10.46 -9.40
N PRO A 156 12.54 -10.41 -9.40
CA PRO A 156 13.32 -10.90 -8.28
C PRO A 156 13.04 -10.08 -7.03
N SER A 157 12.49 -10.73 -6.00
CA SER A 157 12.27 -10.11 -4.70
C SER A 157 13.56 -10.12 -3.87
N SER A 158 13.93 -8.97 -3.30
CA SER A 158 15.11 -8.86 -2.43
C SER A 158 14.74 -8.21 -1.11
N PHE A 159 14.63 -9.03 -0.06
CA PHE A 159 14.42 -8.54 1.29
C PHE A 159 15.55 -7.61 1.74
N ARG A 160 16.81 -7.98 1.45
CA ARG A 160 17.99 -7.16 1.79
C ARG A 160 17.90 -5.77 1.18
N ARG A 161 17.51 -5.68 -0.10
CA ARG A 161 17.32 -4.39 -0.76
C ARG A 161 16.24 -3.56 -0.09
N ARG A 162 15.05 -4.13 0.14
CA ARG A 162 13.93 -3.44 0.81
C ARG A 162 14.32 -2.94 2.20
N ALA A 163 15.03 -3.75 2.98
CA ALA A 163 15.51 -3.38 4.31
C ALA A 163 16.51 -2.22 4.28
N ILE A 164 17.46 -2.23 3.34
CA ILE A 164 18.43 -1.15 3.16
C ILE A 164 17.74 0.14 2.70
N GLU A 165 16.85 0.06 1.70
CA GLU A 165 16.09 1.22 1.21
C GLU A 165 15.23 1.83 2.33
N ALA A 166 14.58 0.99 3.14
CA ALA A 166 13.82 1.43 4.31
C ALA A 166 14.74 2.09 5.36
N LEU A 167 15.90 1.51 5.67
CA LEU A 167 16.86 2.10 6.61
C LEU A 167 17.31 3.48 6.14
N ILE A 168 17.76 3.59 4.88
CA ILE A 168 18.20 4.85 4.28
C ILE A 168 17.07 5.90 4.30
N TYR A 169 15.84 5.50 3.94
CA TYR A 169 14.68 6.38 3.97
C TYR A 169 14.42 6.94 5.37
N ASN A 170 14.33 6.07 6.38
CA ASN A 170 14.00 6.47 7.74
C ASN A 170 15.13 7.28 8.38
N THR A 171 16.40 6.96 8.08
CA THR A 171 17.54 7.78 8.53
C THR A 171 17.45 9.20 7.96
N ALA A 172 17.09 9.35 6.68
CA ALA A 172 16.92 10.67 6.07
C ALA A 172 15.72 11.44 6.66
N ASP A 173 14.60 10.76 6.93
CA ASP A 173 13.45 11.35 7.63
C ASP A 173 13.87 11.90 9.01
N VAL A 174 14.53 11.07 9.83
CA VAL A 174 14.97 11.45 11.18
C VAL A 174 15.99 12.61 11.15
N LEU A 175 17.01 12.53 10.30
CA LEU A 175 18.07 13.55 10.24
C LEU A 175 17.59 14.90 9.70
N THR A 176 16.46 14.92 8.98
CA THR A 176 15.89 16.16 8.40
C THR A 176 14.59 16.57 9.07
N ARG A 177 14.28 16.02 10.25
CA ARG A 177 13.05 16.30 11.00
C ARG A 177 12.82 17.79 11.27
N SER A 178 13.88 18.55 11.53
CA SER A 178 13.82 20.01 11.70
C SER A 178 13.40 20.75 10.42
N HIS A 179 13.65 20.17 9.25
CA HIS A 179 13.20 20.70 7.97
C HIS A 179 11.71 20.43 7.72
N TYR A 180 11.17 19.31 8.22
CA TYR A 180 9.76 18.92 8.12
C TYR A 180 9.09 18.88 9.51
N PRO A 181 8.92 20.02 10.19
CA PRO A 181 8.54 20.07 11.60
C PRO A 181 7.13 19.53 11.88
N HIS A 182 6.24 19.54 10.89
CA HIS A 182 4.85 19.10 11.01
C HIS A 182 4.58 17.75 10.33
N TRP A 183 5.62 17.08 9.82
CA TRP A 183 5.46 15.74 9.23
C TRP A 183 5.09 14.75 10.33
N GLU A 184 4.03 13.95 10.15
CA GLU A 184 3.72 12.85 11.05
C GLU A 184 3.68 11.54 10.28
N ASN A 185 4.36 10.52 10.84
CA ASN A 185 4.36 9.22 10.21
C ASN A 185 3.01 8.54 10.44
N HIS A 186 2.38 8.06 9.37
CA HIS A 186 1.11 7.35 9.41
C HIS A 186 1.21 5.96 10.05
N ARG A 187 2.43 5.44 10.23
CA ARG A 187 2.64 4.12 10.85
C ARG A 187 2.30 4.17 12.34
N PRO A 188 1.58 3.16 12.86
CA PRO A 188 1.13 3.15 14.26
C PRO A 188 2.28 2.99 15.26
N TRP A 189 3.45 2.52 14.81
CA TRP A 189 4.59 2.23 15.67
C TRP A 189 5.81 3.05 15.25
N HIS A 190 6.54 3.56 16.24
CA HIS A 190 7.82 4.22 16.00
C HIS A 190 8.81 3.23 15.33
N PRO A 191 9.65 3.67 14.37
CA PRO A 191 10.55 2.76 13.62
C PRO A 191 11.44 1.87 14.49
N LEU A 192 11.84 2.34 15.68
CA LEU A 192 12.62 1.55 16.64
C LEU A 192 11.81 0.37 17.23
N VAL A 193 10.53 0.58 17.53
CA VAL A 193 9.63 -0.47 18.04
C VAL A 193 9.39 -1.52 16.96
N GLU A 194 9.17 -1.07 15.72
CA GLU A 194 9.04 -1.95 14.55
C GLU A 194 10.33 -2.77 14.36
N GLY A 195 11.50 -2.13 14.45
CA GLY A 195 12.82 -2.77 14.38
C GLY A 195 13.03 -3.84 15.46
N MET A 196 12.69 -3.56 16.72
CA MET A 196 12.75 -4.56 17.80
C MET A 196 11.79 -5.73 17.56
N GLY A 197 10.60 -5.45 17.03
CA GLY A 197 9.63 -6.46 16.62
C GLY A 197 10.19 -7.41 15.56
N TRP A 198 10.84 -6.85 14.53
CA TRP A 198 11.52 -7.63 13.50
C TRP A 198 12.68 -8.47 14.05
N VAL A 199 13.52 -7.91 14.92
CA VAL A 199 14.61 -8.66 15.58
C VAL A 199 14.04 -9.82 16.39
N ARG A 200 13.00 -9.60 17.19
CA ARG A 200 12.34 -10.66 17.97
C ARG A 200 11.73 -11.73 17.07
N ARG A 201 11.09 -11.34 15.95
CA ARG A 201 10.53 -12.26 14.96
C ARG A 201 11.60 -13.12 14.31
N LEU A 202 12.71 -12.51 13.88
CA LEU A 202 13.84 -13.22 13.28
C LEU A 202 14.48 -14.21 14.25
N LYS A 203 14.69 -13.80 15.51
CA LYS A 203 15.20 -14.68 16.59
C LYS A 203 14.30 -15.89 16.83
N ARG A 204 12.97 -15.72 16.68
CA ARG A 204 11.97 -16.78 16.92
C ARG A 204 11.62 -17.59 15.66
N ARG A 205 12.20 -17.27 14.49
CA ARG A 205 11.81 -17.84 13.20
C ARG A 205 11.93 -19.37 13.18
N LYS A 206 13.04 -19.92 13.68
CA LYS A 206 13.27 -21.37 13.72
C LYS A 206 12.23 -22.08 14.58
N ALA A 207 12.06 -21.64 15.83
CA ALA A 207 11.07 -22.20 16.74
C ALA A 207 9.61 -22.01 16.27
N ALA A 208 9.33 -20.97 15.48
CA ALA A 208 8.03 -20.78 14.85
C ALA A 208 7.81 -21.76 13.68
N ALA A 209 8.85 -21.99 12.87
CA ALA A 209 8.79 -22.96 11.78
C ALA A 209 8.64 -24.40 12.29
N GLU A 210 9.36 -24.77 13.36
CA GLU A 210 9.22 -26.08 14.01
C GLU A 210 7.81 -26.29 14.58
N ARG A 211 7.24 -25.27 15.24
CA ARG A 211 5.84 -25.32 15.70
C ARG A 211 4.85 -25.44 14.56
N ALA A 212 5.03 -24.68 13.48
CA ALA A 212 4.18 -24.76 12.30
C ALA A 212 4.24 -26.16 11.67
N ALA A 213 5.43 -26.75 11.54
CA ALA A 213 5.61 -28.10 11.03
C ALA A 213 4.92 -29.16 11.91
N ALA A 214 5.04 -29.04 13.24
CA ALA A 214 4.38 -29.94 14.18
C ALA A 214 2.84 -29.86 14.10
N VAL A 215 2.30 -28.64 13.95
CA VAL A 215 0.85 -28.44 13.72
C VAL A 215 0.43 -29.07 12.40
N LEU A 216 1.17 -28.83 11.31
CA LEU A 216 0.88 -29.42 10.00
C LEU A 216 0.89 -30.95 10.04
N ASP A 217 1.92 -31.54 10.64
CA ASP A 217 2.05 -32.99 10.82
C ASP A 217 0.89 -33.56 11.65
N THR A 218 0.46 -32.85 12.69
CA THR A 218 -0.72 -33.24 13.48
C THR A 218 -2.00 -33.20 12.66
N LEU A 219 -2.19 -32.18 11.81
CA LEU A 219 -3.37 -32.04 10.95
C LEU A 219 -3.42 -33.15 9.89
N VAL A 220 -2.28 -33.49 9.29
CA VAL A 220 -2.19 -34.58 8.31
C VAL A 220 -2.43 -35.94 8.95
N LYS A 221 -1.89 -36.20 10.14
CA LYS A 221 -1.99 -37.50 10.82
C LYS A 221 -3.35 -37.78 11.46
N ARG A 222 -4.03 -36.76 11.97
CA ARG A 222 -5.25 -36.94 12.76
C ARG A 222 -6.52 -37.11 11.94
N ASP A 223 -6.48 -36.82 10.64
CA ASP A 223 -7.66 -36.83 9.74
C ASP A 223 -8.91 -36.21 10.38
N ALA A 224 -8.71 -35.14 11.15
CA ALA A 224 -9.74 -34.47 11.93
C ALA A 224 -10.18 -33.20 11.19
N PRO A 225 -11.47 -32.85 11.23
CA PRO A 225 -11.95 -31.65 10.57
C PRO A 225 -11.34 -30.40 11.22
N TYR A 226 -10.98 -29.42 10.41
CA TYR A 226 -10.45 -28.15 10.89
C TYR A 226 -10.94 -26.98 10.03
N VAL A 227 -10.96 -25.79 10.63
CA VAL A 227 -11.22 -24.51 9.99
C VAL A 227 -9.97 -23.65 10.14
N LEU A 228 -9.55 -23.03 9.04
CA LEU A 228 -8.42 -22.10 9.03
C LEU A 228 -8.92 -20.67 9.19
N PHE A 229 -8.36 -19.93 10.15
CA PHE A 229 -8.59 -18.49 10.28
C PHE A 229 -7.31 -17.71 9.95
N PRO A 230 -7.19 -17.17 8.72
CA PRO A 230 -5.98 -16.46 8.31
C PRO A 230 -5.83 -15.16 9.10
N LEU A 231 -4.74 -15.05 9.86
CA LEU A 231 -4.42 -13.84 10.61
C LEU A 231 -3.87 -12.74 9.69
N GLN A 232 -4.36 -11.52 9.87
CA GLN A 232 -3.82 -10.30 9.27
C GLN A 232 -2.99 -9.50 10.29
N LEU A 233 -2.22 -8.52 9.80
CA LEU A 233 -1.47 -7.62 10.67
C LEU A 233 -2.45 -6.70 11.42
N ASP A 234 -2.20 -6.46 12.70
CA ASP A 234 -3.03 -5.54 13.50
C ASP A 234 -3.01 -4.10 12.96
N SER A 235 -1.90 -3.71 12.34
CA SER A 235 -1.73 -2.41 11.69
C SER A 235 -2.34 -2.31 10.29
N ASP A 236 -2.98 -3.36 9.79
CA ASP A 236 -3.56 -3.38 8.45
C ASP A 236 -4.74 -2.39 8.34
N ALA A 237 -4.68 -1.51 7.35
CA ALA A 237 -5.74 -0.54 7.07
C ALA A 237 -7.06 -1.23 6.69
N GLN A 238 -7.02 -2.44 6.12
CA GLN A 238 -8.22 -3.22 5.82
C GLN A 238 -9.01 -3.57 7.09
N ILE A 239 -8.31 -3.96 8.15
CA ILE A 239 -8.96 -4.23 9.44
C ILE A 239 -9.42 -2.92 10.08
N ARG A 240 -8.54 -1.92 10.16
CA ARG A 240 -8.82 -0.70 10.94
C ARG A 240 -9.83 0.25 10.31
N LEU A 241 -9.93 0.29 8.98
CA LEU A 241 -10.75 1.27 8.25
C LEU A 241 -11.87 0.64 7.41
N HIS A 242 -11.71 -0.62 7.00
CA HIS A 242 -12.67 -1.31 6.13
C HIS A 242 -13.37 -2.50 6.82
N SER A 243 -13.21 -2.65 8.13
CA SER A 243 -13.92 -3.65 8.93
C SER A 243 -14.63 -3.01 10.13
N SER A 244 -15.50 -3.77 10.77
CA SER A 244 -16.14 -3.39 12.03
C SER A 244 -15.23 -3.53 13.26
N PHE A 245 -13.98 -3.95 13.08
CA PHE A 245 -13.05 -4.20 14.17
C PHE A 245 -12.03 -3.07 14.33
N ALA A 246 -11.68 -2.72 15.57
CA ALA A 246 -10.62 -1.75 15.83
C ALA A 246 -9.20 -2.32 15.59
N GLY A 247 -9.08 -3.65 15.57
CA GLY A 247 -7.83 -4.39 15.35
C GLY A 247 -8.06 -5.89 15.24
N ILE A 248 -7.00 -6.66 14.97
CA ILE A 248 -7.10 -8.12 14.77
C ILE A 248 -7.43 -8.85 16.08
N ALA A 249 -7.10 -8.26 17.23
CA ALA A 249 -7.38 -8.83 18.54
C ALA A 249 -8.90 -8.97 18.82
N ASP A 250 -9.69 -7.98 18.39
CA ASP A 250 -11.15 -8.01 18.56
C ASP A 250 -11.78 -9.05 17.64
N ALA A 251 -11.30 -9.13 16.40
CA ALA A 251 -11.71 -10.18 15.46
C ALA A 251 -11.37 -11.58 16.01
N LEU A 252 -10.17 -11.75 16.55
CA LEU A 252 -9.74 -13.00 17.19
C LEU A 252 -10.63 -13.38 18.36
N ARG A 253 -10.95 -12.43 19.23
CA ARG A 253 -11.82 -12.68 20.38
C ARG A 253 -13.19 -13.15 19.91
N MET A 254 -13.79 -12.46 18.95
CA MET A 254 -15.09 -12.84 18.40
C MET A 254 -15.05 -14.25 17.79
N VAL A 255 -14.06 -14.54 16.93
CA VAL A 255 -13.94 -15.84 16.25
C VAL A 255 -13.71 -16.97 17.26
N ILE A 256 -12.77 -16.80 18.19
CA ILE A 256 -12.45 -17.82 19.20
C ILE A 256 -13.64 -18.06 20.13
N THR A 257 -14.32 -17.00 20.59
CA THR A 257 -15.49 -17.15 21.47
C THR A 257 -16.65 -17.82 20.73
N SER A 258 -16.93 -17.43 19.48
CA SER A 258 -17.97 -18.06 18.68
C SER A 258 -17.64 -19.52 18.38
N PHE A 259 -16.39 -19.82 18.04
CA PHE A 259 -15.94 -21.18 17.75
C PHE A 259 -16.05 -22.06 19.00
N ALA A 260 -15.55 -21.61 20.15
CA ALA A 260 -15.63 -22.37 21.39
C ALA A 260 -17.07 -22.65 21.85
N ALA A 261 -18.02 -21.76 21.53
CA ALA A 261 -19.43 -21.92 21.91
C ALA A 261 -20.24 -22.82 20.97
N HIS A 262 -19.88 -22.91 19.68
CA HIS A 262 -20.74 -23.52 18.66
C HIS A 262 -20.08 -24.63 17.84
N ALA A 263 -18.75 -24.77 17.87
CA ALA A 263 -18.06 -25.77 17.07
C ALA A 263 -18.25 -27.19 17.67
N PRO A 264 -18.36 -28.22 16.82
CA PRO A 264 -18.28 -29.61 17.27
C PRO A 264 -16.96 -29.87 18.01
N PRO A 265 -16.94 -30.74 19.05
CA PRO A 265 -15.74 -31.01 19.86
C PRO A 265 -14.52 -31.48 19.05
N GLU A 266 -14.75 -32.18 17.95
CA GLU A 266 -13.74 -32.71 17.04
C GLU A 266 -13.18 -31.65 16.06
N LEU A 267 -13.89 -30.54 15.88
CA LEU A 267 -13.51 -29.48 14.96
C LEU A 267 -12.41 -28.60 15.59
N ARG A 268 -11.35 -28.33 14.82
CA ARG A 268 -10.24 -27.47 15.28
C ARG A 268 -10.22 -26.13 14.57
N LEU A 269 -9.99 -25.06 15.32
CA LEU A 269 -9.62 -23.77 14.78
C LEU A 269 -8.10 -23.70 14.67
N VAL A 270 -7.60 -23.40 13.47
CA VAL A 270 -6.18 -23.33 13.11
C VAL A 270 -5.82 -21.95 12.61
#